data_AF-A0A9Q0N4C2-F1
#
_entry.id   AF-A0A9Q0N4C2-F1
#
_cell.length_a   1.000
_cell.length_b   1.000
_cell.length_c   1.000
_cell.angle_alpha   90.00
_cell.angle_beta   90.00
_cell.angle_gamma   90.00
#
_symmetry.space_group_name_H-M   'P 1'
#
loop_
_entity.id
_entity.type
_entity.pdbx_description
1 polymer ?
#
loop_
_entity_poly.entity_id
_entity_poly.type
_entity_poly.pdbx_seq_one_letter_code
_entity_poly.pdbx_strand_id
1 'polypeptide(L)'
;MELLEKLGVEYSNYFRQADISKEINPVCTSIDEMLNRLEEFENLVANIKNDLAISMEQTIPDLMNSQDDFNKLCKRIDDLEAFIGLVNQNLDRIEKDVVDAEEELGINDVGIKGFLKPIFGKTKKDRRSVSDDAGNSALVYVPPVIFDTKSFFGSNNGE
;
A
#
# COMPACT_ATOMS: atom_id res chain seq x y z
N MET A 1 56.45 28.61 -72.02
CA MET A 1 56.79 27.26 -71.54
C MET A 1 56.70 27.25 -70.01
N GLU A 2 57.50 28.05 -69.32
CA GLU A 2 57.52 28.15 -67.84
C GLU A 2 56.16 28.45 -67.17
N LEU A 3 55.34 29.33 -67.76
CA LEU A 3 54.01 29.68 -67.21
C LEU A 3 53.01 28.52 -67.30
N LEU A 4 53.10 27.71 -68.35
CA LEU A 4 52.24 26.54 -68.57
C LEU A 4 52.63 25.40 -67.62
N GLU A 5 53.93 25.23 -67.41
CA GLU A 5 54.47 24.27 -66.45
C GLU A 5 54.07 24.64 -65.01
N LYS A 6 54.19 25.92 -64.65
CA LYS A 6 53.75 26.43 -63.34
C LYS A 6 52.25 26.23 -63.12
N LEU A 7 51.43 26.54 -64.13
CA LEU A 7 49.98 26.33 -64.05
C LEU A 7 49.62 24.84 -63.91
N GLY A 8 50.31 23.95 -64.63
CA GLY A 8 50.15 22.50 -64.51
C GLY A 8 50.51 21.99 -63.12
N VAL A 9 51.59 22.51 -62.52
CA VAL A 9 52.00 22.19 -61.15
C VAL A 9 50.98 22.68 -60.14
N GLU A 10 50.51 23.93 -60.24
CA GLU A 10 49.51 24.50 -59.33
C GLU A 10 48.17 23.74 -59.36
N TYR A 11 47.66 23.38 -60.54
CA TYR A 11 46.45 22.55 -60.65
C TYR A 11 46.66 21.13 -60.10
N SER A 12 47.80 20.51 -60.36
CA SER A 12 48.11 19.18 -59.81
C SER A 12 48.19 19.20 -58.27
N ASN A 13 48.69 20.29 -57.70
CA ASN A 13 48.75 20.50 -56.26
C ASN A 13 47.37 20.77 -55.67
N TYR A 14 46.51 21.53 -56.36
CA TYR A 14 45.13 21.75 -55.95
C TYR A 14 44.36 20.42 -55.86
N PHE A 15 44.42 19.56 -56.88
CA PHE A 15 43.74 18.25 -56.83
C PHE A 15 44.34 17.28 -55.82
N ARG A 16 45.65 17.39 -55.53
CA ARG A 16 46.30 16.63 -54.45
C ARG A 16 45.92 17.12 -53.05
N GLN A 17 45.63 18.41 -52.90
CA GLN A 17 45.23 19.02 -51.63
C GLN A 17 43.72 18.96 -51.38
N ALA A 18 42.91 18.97 -52.44
CA ALA A 18 41.47 18.77 -52.41
C ALA A 18 41.17 17.29 -52.10
N ASP A 19 41.41 16.92 -50.85
CA ASP A 19 41.13 15.59 -50.34
C ASP A 19 39.64 15.47 -50.04
N ILE A 20 38.87 15.13 -51.08
CA ILE A 20 37.42 14.89 -51.01
C ILE A 20 37.11 13.83 -49.93
N SER A 21 38.04 12.91 -49.67
CA SER A 21 37.91 11.91 -48.60
C SER A 21 37.72 12.55 -47.23
N LYS A 22 38.36 13.70 -46.97
CA LYS A 22 38.21 14.44 -45.71
C LYS A 22 36.84 15.09 -45.53
N GLU A 23 36.15 15.39 -46.62
CA GLU A 23 34.79 15.94 -46.58
C GLU A 23 33.73 14.83 -46.57
N ILE A 24 33.95 13.74 -47.29
CA ILE A 24 32.97 12.65 -47.42
C ILE A 24 33.00 11.67 -46.24
N ASN A 25 34.16 11.38 -45.65
CA ASN A 25 34.25 10.41 -44.55
C ASN A 25 33.45 10.83 -43.32
N PRO A 26 33.49 12.10 -42.85
CA PRO A 26 32.63 12.54 -41.74
C PRO A 26 31.14 12.40 -42.04
N VAL A 27 30.73 12.62 -43.30
CA VAL A 27 29.34 12.44 -43.73
C VAL A 27 28.96 10.96 -43.68
N CYS A 28 29.79 10.06 -44.19
CA CYS A 28 29.56 8.62 -44.10
C CYS A 28 29.48 8.15 -42.64
N THR A 29 30.41 8.57 -41.78
CA THR A 29 30.38 8.24 -40.35
C THR A 29 29.11 8.76 -39.67
N SER A 30 28.67 9.98 -39.99
CA SER A 30 27.42 10.51 -39.45
C SER A 30 26.19 9.72 -39.93
N ILE A 31 26.19 9.24 -41.16
CA ILE A 31 25.12 8.36 -41.67
C ILE A 31 25.10 7.04 -40.91
N ASP A 32 26.26 6.41 -40.69
CA ASP A 32 26.35 5.15 -39.95
C ASP A 32 25.88 5.32 -38.50
N GLU A 33 26.26 6.41 -37.83
CA GLU A 33 25.77 6.75 -36.49
C GLU A 33 24.25 6.96 -36.46
N MET A 34 23.68 7.63 -37.46
CA MET A 34 22.23 7.80 -37.55
C MET A 34 21.49 6.48 -37.81
N LEU A 35 22.06 5.59 -38.62
CA LEU A 35 21.49 4.26 -38.86
C LEU A 35 21.48 3.42 -37.58
N ASN A 36 22.59 3.40 -36.84
CA ASN A 36 22.65 2.73 -35.54
C ASN A 36 21.61 3.30 -34.56
N ARG A 37 21.47 4.62 -34.51
CA ARG A 37 20.49 5.26 -33.64
C ARG A 37 19.04 4.97 -34.05
N LEU A 38 18.77 4.77 -35.34
CA LEU A 38 17.45 4.35 -35.83
C LEU A 38 17.13 2.91 -35.42
N GLU A 39 18.11 2.00 -35.50
CA GLU A 39 17.96 0.62 -35.02
C GLU A 39 17.69 0.58 -33.51
N GLU A 40 18.43 1.37 -32.72
CA GLU A 40 18.17 1.53 -31.29
C GLU A 40 16.75 2.06 -31.02
N PHE A 41 16.30 3.05 -31.79
CA PHE A 41 14.96 3.61 -31.65
C PHE A 41 13.87 2.59 -32.00
N GLU A 42 14.08 1.78 -33.03
CA GLU A 42 13.18 0.69 -33.39
C GLU A 42 13.06 -0.34 -32.26
N ASN A 43 14.19 -0.73 -31.67
CA ASN A 43 14.22 -1.64 -30.52
C ASN A 43 13.49 -1.05 -29.31
N LEU A 44 13.70 0.23 -29.01
CA LEU A 44 12.98 0.92 -27.93
C LEU A 44 11.47 0.93 -28.17
N VAL A 45 11.04 1.22 -29.40
CA VAL A 45 9.62 1.20 -29.77
C VAL A 45 9.03 -0.21 -29.64
N ALA A 46 9.77 -1.24 -30.04
CA ALA A 46 9.35 -2.63 -29.89
C ALA A 46 9.17 -3.00 -28.40
N ASN A 47 10.11 -2.61 -27.55
CA ASN A 47 10.04 -2.84 -26.11
C ASN A 47 8.84 -2.12 -25.48
N ILE A 48 8.62 -0.84 -25.80
CA ILE A 48 7.45 -0.09 -25.28
C ILE A 48 6.13 -0.75 -25.69
N LYS A 49 6.03 -1.24 -26.93
CA LYS A 49 4.83 -1.96 -27.40
C LYS A 49 4.63 -3.26 -26.62
N ASN A 50 5.70 -3.97 -26.34
CA ASN A 50 5.66 -5.21 -25.56
C ASN A 50 5.22 -4.93 -24.12
N ASP A 51 5.82 -3.93 -23.46
CA ASP A 51 5.46 -3.51 -22.10
C ASP A 51 3.99 -3.10 -22.02
N LEU A 52 3.51 -2.35 -23.02
CA LEU A 52 2.10 -1.97 -23.10
C LEU A 52 1.19 -3.19 -23.26
N ALA A 53 1.55 -4.14 -24.12
CA ALA A 53 0.80 -5.38 -24.31
C ALA A 53 0.72 -6.17 -23.00
N ILE A 54 1.83 -6.37 -22.29
CA ILE A 54 1.86 -7.03 -20.99
C ILE A 54 0.95 -6.30 -19.99
N SER A 55 1.07 -4.97 -19.91
CA SER A 55 0.27 -4.18 -18.98
C SER A 55 -1.23 -4.30 -19.26
N MET A 56 -1.64 -4.24 -20.53
CA MET A 56 -3.04 -4.31 -20.94
C MET A 56 -3.62 -5.73 -20.87
N GLU A 57 -2.85 -6.75 -21.22
CA GLU A 57 -3.33 -8.13 -21.32
C GLU A 57 -3.21 -8.92 -20.01
N GLN A 58 -2.27 -8.55 -19.13
CA GLN A 58 -1.99 -9.28 -17.91
C GLN A 58 -2.17 -8.40 -16.67
N THR A 59 -1.33 -7.37 -16.51
CA THR A 59 -1.25 -6.64 -15.23
C THR A 59 -2.56 -5.97 -14.84
N ILE A 60 -3.23 -5.28 -15.78
CA ILE A 60 -4.49 -4.60 -15.50
C ILE A 60 -5.62 -5.62 -15.22
N PRO A 61 -5.86 -6.63 -16.08
CA PRO A 61 -6.84 -7.69 -15.79
C PRO A 61 -6.60 -8.40 -14.45
N ASP A 62 -5.37 -8.77 -14.13
CA ASP A 62 -5.03 -9.45 -12.88
C ASP A 62 -5.31 -8.59 -11.66
N LEU A 63 -5.01 -7.28 -11.75
CA LEU A 63 -5.35 -6.31 -10.71
C LEU A 63 -6.87 -6.18 -10.54
N MET A 64 -7.62 -6.11 -11.64
CA MET A 64 -9.08 -6.04 -11.61
C MET A 64 -9.69 -7.33 -11.02
N ASN A 65 -9.16 -8.50 -11.38
CA ASN A 65 -9.58 -9.79 -10.81
C ASN A 65 -9.30 -9.85 -9.29
N SER A 66 -8.20 -9.25 -8.84
CA SER A 66 -7.86 -9.17 -7.42
C SER A 66 -8.73 -8.20 -6.61
N GLN A 67 -9.51 -7.33 -7.27
CA GLN A 67 -10.34 -6.32 -6.63
C GLN A 67 -11.39 -6.95 -5.70
N ASP A 68 -12.03 -8.04 -6.14
CA ASP A 68 -13.06 -8.71 -5.36
C ASP A 68 -12.49 -9.34 -4.09
N ASP A 69 -11.31 -9.94 -4.18
CA ASP A 69 -10.64 -10.53 -3.02
C ASP A 69 -10.17 -9.46 -2.04
N PHE A 70 -9.70 -8.31 -2.54
CA PHE A 70 -9.39 -7.16 -1.71
C PHE A 70 -10.64 -6.63 -0.99
N ASN A 71 -11.77 -6.49 -1.70
CA ASN A 71 -13.05 -6.07 -1.11
C ASN A 71 -13.53 -7.06 -0.03
N LYS A 72 -13.42 -8.38 -0.28
CA LYS A 72 -13.73 -9.41 0.73
C LYS A 72 -12.85 -9.28 1.96
N LEU A 73 -11.56 -8.99 1.78
CA LEU A 73 -10.62 -8.78 2.88
C LEU A 73 -10.99 -7.54 3.70
N CYS A 74 -11.25 -6.41 3.04
CA CYS A 74 -11.72 -5.18 3.71
C CYS A 74 -12.99 -5.45 4.52
N LYS A 75 -13.97 -6.13 3.94
CA LYS A 75 -15.20 -6.49 4.65
C LYS A 75 -14.94 -7.34 5.90
N ARG A 76 -14.05 -8.34 5.81
CA ARG A 76 -13.68 -9.16 6.97
C ARG A 76 -12.99 -8.35 8.07
N ILE A 77 -12.23 -7.31 7.71
CA ILE A 77 -11.62 -6.39 8.67
C ILE A 77 -12.70 -5.54 9.35
N ASP A 78 -13.64 -4.98 8.57
CA ASP A 78 -14.76 -4.19 9.11
C ASP A 78 -15.64 -5.02 10.07
N ASP A 79 -15.95 -6.26 9.69
CA ASP A 79 -16.73 -7.19 10.53
C ASP A 79 -15.99 -7.51 11.85
N LEU A 80 -14.66 -7.66 11.80
CA LEU A 80 -13.83 -7.86 12.99
C LEU A 80 -13.79 -6.61 13.89
N GLU A 81 -13.70 -5.42 13.29
CA GLU A 81 -13.72 -4.17 14.05
C GLU A 81 -15.07 -3.98 14.77
N ALA A 82 -16.17 -4.23 14.08
CA ALA A 82 -17.51 -4.20 14.67
C ALA A 82 -17.64 -5.21 15.83
N PHE A 83 -17.10 -6.41 15.66
CA PHE A 83 -17.09 -7.44 16.70
C PHE A 83 -16.28 -7.00 17.93
N ILE A 84 -15.07 -6.44 17.74
CA ILE A 84 -14.26 -5.91 18.84
C ILE A 84 -14.99 -4.78 19.56
N GLY A 85 -15.69 -3.91 18.81
CA GLY A 85 -16.54 -2.86 19.38
C GLY A 85 -17.63 -3.42 20.31
N LEU A 86 -18.31 -4.49 19.90
CA LEU A 86 -19.30 -5.17 20.74
C LEU A 86 -18.68 -5.78 22.00
N VAL A 87 -17.53 -6.46 21.86
CA VAL A 87 -16.83 -7.06 23.00
C VAL A 87 -16.44 -6.00 24.02
N ASN A 88 -15.92 -4.85 23.58
CA ASN A 88 -15.59 -3.74 24.47
C ASN A 88 -16.81 -3.23 25.23
N GLN A 89 -17.94 -3.01 24.56
CA GLN A 89 -19.18 -2.55 25.23
C GLN A 89 -19.69 -3.56 26.27
N ASN A 90 -19.62 -4.85 25.96
CA ASN A 90 -20.02 -5.89 26.91
C ASN A 90 -19.07 -5.98 28.10
N LEU A 91 -17.77 -5.81 27.88
CA LEU A 91 -16.77 -5.76 28.94
C LEU A 91 -16.95 -4.53 29.84
N ASP A 92 -17.19 -3.34 29.27
CA ASP A 92 -17.46 -2.12 30.03
C ASP A 92 -18.70 -2.30 30.92
N ARG A 93 -19.74 -2.97 30.41
CA ARG A 93 -20.95 -3.28 31.18
C ARG A 93 -20.65 -4.26 32.32
N ILE A 94 -19.94 -5.35 32.04
CA ILE A 94 -19.56 -6.33 33.09
C ILE A 94 -18.65 -5.67 34.13
N GLU A 95 -17.71 -4.82 33.72
CA GLU A 95 -16.85 -4.08 34.65
C GLU A 95 -17.68 -3.21 35.57
N LYS A 96 -18.69 -2.50 35.04
CA LYS A 96 -19.61 -1.72 35.85
C LYS A 96 -20.43 -2.59 36.81
N ASP A 97 -21.08 -3.65 36.32
CA ASP A 97 -21.91 -4.53 37.16
C ASP A 97 -21.08 -5.16 38.30
N VAL A 98 -19.81 -5.46 38.05
CA VAL A 98 -18.88 -6.00 39.05
C VAL A 98 -18.46 -4.91 40.06
N VAL A 99 -18.19 -3.68 39.61
CA VAL A 99 -17.92 -2.55 40.50
C VAL A 99 -19.10 -2.31 41.44
N ASP A 100 -20.31 -2.27 40.90
CA ASP A 100 -21.53 -2.03 41.67
C ASP A 100 -21.74 -3.14 42.73
N ALA A 101 -21.48 -4.41 42.37
CA ALA A 101 -21.56 -5.54 43.31
C ALA A 101 -20.42 -5.57 44.35
N GLU A 102 -19.19 -5.21 43.98
CA GLU A 102 -18.04 -5.07 44.88
C GLU A 102 -18.29 -3.99 45.94
N GLU A 103 -18.89 -2.86 45.53
CA GLU A 103 -19.28 -1.76 46.42
C GLU A 103 -20.39 -2.20 47.40
N GLU A 104 -21.43 -2.90 46.94
CA GLU A 104 -22.51 -3.41 47.80
C GLU A 104 -22.00 -4.42 48.84
N LEU A 105 -21.03 -5.25 48.48
CA LEU A 105 -20.44 -6.25 49.37
C LEU A 105 -19.30 -5.71 50.26
N GLY A 106 -18.92 -4.43 50.10
CA GLY A 106 -17.81 -3.83 50.84
C GLY A 106 -16.44 -4.43 50.51
N ILE A 107 -16.31 -5.07 49.34
CA ILE A 107 -15.07 -5.72 48.87
C ILE A 107 -14.35 -4.76 47.93
N ASN A 108 -13.30 -4.10 48.39
CA ASN A 108 -12.55 -3.12 47.58
C ASN A 108 -11.26 -3.68 46.95
N ASP A 109 -11.18 -4.99 46.73
CA ASP A 109 -9.93 -5.60 46.24
C ASP A 109 -10.05 -6.01 44.77
N VAL A 110 -9.30 -5.29 43.93
CA VAL A 110 -8.88 -5.55 42.54
C VAL A 110 -9.50 -6.80 41.88
N GLY A 111 -10.81 -6.80 41.60
CA GLY A 111 -11.44 -7.84 40.79
C GLY A 111 -10.99 -7.80 39.32
N ILE A 112 -11.82 -8.30 38.40
CA ILE A 112 -11.56 -8.51 36.95
C ILE A 112 -10.79 -7.35 36.26
N LYS A 113 -10.88 -6.14 36.82
CA LYS A 113 -9.99 -4.97 36.63
C LYS A 113 -8.50 -5.31 36.43
N GLY A 114 -7.96 -6.34 37.07
CA GLY A 114 -6.54 -6.75 36.93
C GLY A 114 -6.26 -7.65 35.72
N PHE A 115 -7.24 -8.45 35.30
CA PHE A 115 -7.05 -9.52 34.32
C PHE A 115 -7.13 -9.03 32.86
N LEU A 116 -7.91 -7.98 32.58
CA LEU A 116 -8.16 -7.50 31.21
C LEU A 116 -7.36 -6.24 30.82
N LYS A 117 -6.75 -5.56 31.80
CA LYS A 117 -5.89 -4.37 31.57
C LYS A 117 -4.73 -4.57 30.58
N PRO A 118 -4.04 -5.73 30.51
CA PRO A 118 -2.92 -5.90 29.59
C PRO A 118 -3.30 -5.91 28.12
N ILE A 119 -4.56 -6.20 27.77
CA ILE A 119 -4.97 -6.44 26.39
C ILE A 119 -5.55 -5.17 25.72
N PHE A 120 -6.17 -4.25 26.48
CA PHE A 120 -6.94 -3.14 25.87
C PHE A 120 -6.73 -1.73 26.49
N GLY A 121 -5.92 -1.56 27.54
CA GLY A 121 -5.91 -0.30 28.30
C GLY A 121 -4.78 0.69 27.99
N LYS A 122 -5.05 1.77 27.21
CA LYS A 122 -4.37 3.06 27.41
C LYS A 122 -4.96 3.72 28.65
N THR A 123 -4.21 3.73 29.75
CA THR A 123 -4.70 4.17 31.06
C THR A 123 -4.62 5.69 31.23
N LYS A 124 -5.77 6.37 31.38
CA LYS A 124 -5.86 7.67 32.05
C LYS A 124 -6.36 7.44 33.47
N LYS A 125 -5.52 7.81 34.44
CA LYS A 125 -5.73 7.63 35.88
C LYS A 125 -6.51 8.82 36.41
N ASP A 126 -7.80 8.66 36.64
CA ASP A 126 -8.56 9.60 37.49
C ASP A 126 -8.79 8.97 38.86
N ARG A 127 -8.34 9.68 39.91
CA ARG A 127 -8.61 9.36 41.31
C ARG A 127 -9.93 10.02 41.66
N ARG A 128 -10.92 9.26 42.14
CA ARG A 128 -12.05 9.85 42.88
C ARG A 128 -12.24 9.16 44.22
N SER A 129 -12.49 10.03 45.19
CA SER A 129 -12.71 9.81 46.62
C SER A 129 -14.08 9.20 46.89
N VAL A 130 -14.09 8.24 47.80
CA VAL A 130 -15.27 7.58 48.39
C VAL A 130 -16.16 8.60 49.10
N SER A 131 -17.46 8.54 48.85
CA SER A 131 -18.51 9.14 49.68
C SER A 131 -19.57 8.07 49.90
N ASP A 132 -19.72 7.61 51.15
CA ASP A 132 -20.77 6.70 51.57
C ASP A 132 -22.12 7.44 51.58
N ASP A 133 -23.07 7.01 50.74
CA ASP A 133 -24.50 7.23 51.00
C ASP A 133 -25.30 5.99 50.57
N ALA A 134 -25.71 5.22 51.57
CA ALA A 134 -26.46 3.98 51.43
C ALA A 134 -27.93 4.28 51.09
N GLY A 135 -28.21 4.44 49.81
CA GLY A 135 -29.56 4.49 49.24
C GLY A 135 -30.00 3.13 48.73
N ASN A 136 -30.76 2.42 49.57
CA ASN A 136 -31.34 1.09 49.34
C ASN A 136 -32.27 1.05 48.11
N SER A 137 -31.71 0.84 46.92
CA SER A 137 -32.44 0.46 45.70
C SER A 137 -31.91 -0.89 45.26
N ALA A 138 -32.65 -1.95 45.55
CA ALA A 138 -32.33 -3.30 45.10
C ALA A 138 -32.11 -3.30 43.58
N LEU A 139 -30.85 -3.35 43.16
CA LEU A 139 -30.45 -3.45 41.76
C LEU A 139 -30.87 -4.85 41.29
N VAL A 140 -31.96 -4.92 40.54
CA VAL A 140 -32.43 -6.16 39.93
C VAL A 140 -31.40 -6.59 38.89
N TYR A 141 -30.71 -7.70 39.15
CA TYR A 141 -29.76 -8.29 38.20
C TYR A 141 -30.45 -8.57 36.85
N VAL A 142 -29.90 -8.00 35.78
CA VAL A 142 -30.32 -8.30 34.41
C VAL A 142 -29.22 -9.14 33.75
N PRO A 143 -29.51 -10.39 33.33
CA PRO A 143 -28.54 -11.24 32.67
C PRO A 143 -27.92 -10.55 31.44
N PRO A 144 -26.60 -10.71 31.21
CA PRO A 144 -25.94 -10.18 30.04
C PRO A 144 -26.46 -10.86 28.77
N VAL A 145 -26.61 -10.08 27.70
CA VAL A 145 -27.05 -10.58 26.39
C VAL A 145 -25.91 -11.38 25.78
N ILE A 146 -26.12 -12.69 25.61
CA ILE A 146 -25.16 -13.58 24.97
C ILE A 146 -25.23 -13.35 23.46
N PHE A 147 -24.13 -12.93 22.86
CA PHE A 147 -24.02 -12.76 21.41
C PHE A 147 -23.42 -14.02 20.76
N ASP A 148 -23.87 -14.32 19.55
CA ASP A 148 -23.32 -15.41 18.74
C ASP A 148 -22.27 -14.85 17.78
N THR A 149 -21.04 -15.38 17.81
CA THR A 149 -19.97 -14.98 16.89
C THR A 149 -20.34 -15.25 15.43
N LYS A 150 -21.24 -16.20 15.17
CA LYS A 150 -21.75 -16.51 13.82
C LYS A 150 -22.54 -15.36 13.20
N SER A 151 -23.10 -14.44 13.99
CA SER A 151 -23.81 -13.28 13.45
C SER A 151 -22.87 -12.21 12.89
N PHE A 152 -21.58 -12.26 13.23
CA PHE A 152 -20.57 -11.29 12.78
C PHE A 152 -19.67 -11.84 11.68
N PHE A 153 -19.25 -13.09 11.77
CA PHE A 153 -18.35 -13.70 10.79
C PHE A 153 -19.06 -14.57 9.73
N GLY A 154 -20.39 -14.75 9.87
CA GLY A 154 -21.14 -15.72 9.08
C GLY A 154 -20.74 -17.17 9.41
N SER A 155 -21.54 -18.14 8.95
CA SER A 155 -21.02 -19.50 8.87
C SER A 155 -19.99 -19.52 7.75
N ASN A 156 -18.73 -19.86 8.04
CA ASN A 156 -17.76 -20.20 7.01
C ASN A 156 -18.32 -21.40 6.22
N ASN A 157 -19.11 -21.12 5.18
CA ASN A 157 -19.37 -22.08 4.13
C ASN A 157 -18.11 -22.10 3.29
N GLY A 158 -17.17 -22.95 3.71
CA GLY A 158 -16.05 -23.33 2.87
C GLY A 158 -16.58 -24.13 1.68
N GLU A 159 -16.61 -23.49 0.53
CA GLU A 159 -16.36 -24.10 -0.78
C GLU A 159 -15.12 -23.45 -1.38
#